data_AF-A0A0V8QB09-F1
#
_entry.id   AF-A0A0V8QB09-F1
#
_cell.length_a   1.000
_cell.length_b   1.000
_cell.length_c   1.000
_cell.angle_alpha   90.00
_cell.angle_beta   90.00
_cell.angle_gamma   90.00
#
_symmetry.space_group_name_H-M   'P 1'
#
loop_
_entity.id
_entity.type
_entity.pdbx_description
1 polymer ?
#
loop_
_entity_poly.entity_id
_entity_poly.type
_entity_poly.pdbx_seq_one_letter_code
_entity_poly.pdbx_strand_id
1 'polypeptide(L)' 'MNSKDIINTVNRIIDNQDVSMASIARRLNKSSQALNQQLNNDDIKVSKLLEIIEAMHCDITITITDRATKKEYLIKGE' A
#
# COMPACT_ATOMS: atom_id res chain seq x y z
N MET A 1 10.88 9.94 2.21
CA MET A 1 9.84 9.21 1.49
C MET A 1 8.55 9.95 1.70
N ASN A 2 7.96 10.46 0.64
CA ASN A 2 6.64 11.08 0.72
C ASN A 2 5.57 9.98 0.52
N SER A 3 4.31 10.25 0.88
CA SER A 3 3.21 9.31 0.66
C SER A 3 3.00 8.98 -0.83
N LYS A 4 3.38 9.89 -1.74
CA LYS A 4 3.30 9.68 -3.19
C LYS A 4 4.22 8.57 -3.69
N ASP A 5 5.41 8.42 -3.13
CA ASP A 5 6.37 7.38 -3.52
C ASP A 5 5.79 5.98 -3.21
N ILE A 6 5.11 5.85 -2.08
CA ILE A 6 4.42 4.62 -1.67
C ILE A 6 3.28 4.32 -2.64
N ILE A 7 2.43 5.31 -2.92
CA ILE A 7 1.29 5.19 -3.85
C ILE A 7 1.75 4.80 -5.26
N ASN A 8 2.79 5.46 -5.77
CA ASN A 8 3.37 5.16 -7.08
C ASN A 8 3.90 3.72 -7.12
N THR A 9 4.48 3.25 -6.01
CA THR A 9 4.93 1.86 -5.89
C THR A 9 3.75 0.89 -5.94
N VAL A 10 2.66 1.18 -5.22
CA VAL A 10 1.43 0.38 -5.25
C VAL A 10 0.86 0.31 -6.67
N ASN A 11 0.69 1.45 -7.35
CA ASN A 11 0.18 1.50 -8.73
C ASN A 11 1.04 0.67 -9.68
N ARG A 12 2.38 0.76 -9.57
CA ARG A 12 3.29 -0.05 -10.39
C ARG A 12 3.13 -1.56 -10.14
N ILE A 13 2.87 -1.98 -8.90
CA ILE A 13 2.61 -3.40 -8.60
C ILE A 13 1.28 -3.84 -9.24
N ILE A 14 0.24 -3.01 -9.17
CA ILE A 14 -1.06 -3.28 -9.80
C ILE A 14 -0.88 -3.50 -11.31
N ASP A 15 -0.16 -2.59 -11.97
CA ASP A 15 0.15 -2.69 -13.40
C ASP A 15 0.96 -3.96 -13.72
N ASN A 16 1.97 -4.30 -12.90
CA ASN A 16 2.81 -5.47 -13.10
C ASN A 16 2.08 -6.80 -12.88
N GLN A 17 1.10 -6.84 -11.96
CA GLN A 17 0.29 -8.04 -11.72
C GLN A 17 -0.77 -8.28 -12.81
N ASP A 18 -0.98 -7.31 -13.72
CA ASP A 18 -2.07 -7.31 -14.70
C ASP A 18 -3.45 -7.51 -14.03
N VAL A 19 -3.60 -7.00 -12.79
CA VAL A 19 -4.84 -7.07 -12.04
C VAL A 19 -5.58 -5.76 -12.20
N SER A 20 -6.81 -5.83 -12.69
CA SER A 20 -7.62 -4.62 -12.84
C SER A 20 -7.91 -3.95 -11.49
N MET A 21 -7.91 -2.61 -11.47
CA MET A 21 -8.32 -1.82 -10.31
C MET A 21 -9.71 -2.20 -9.79
N ALA A 22 -10.60 -2.62 -10.69
CA ALA A 22 -11.95 -3.10 -10.33
C ALA A 22 -11.91 -4.42 -9.55
N SER A 23 -10.98 -5.33 -9.88
CA SER A 23 -10.78 -6.57 -9.16
C SER A 23 -10.30 -6.32 -7.73
N ILE A 24 -9.35 -5.39 -7.55
CA ILE A 24 -8.83 -5.01 -6.22
C ILE A 24 -9.93 -4.31 -5.41
N ALA A 25 -10.67 -3.39 -6.03
CA ALA A 25 -11.78 -2.71 -5.36
C ALA A 25 -12.86 -3.69 -4.88
N ARG A 26 -13.17 -4.72 -5.69
CA ARG A 26 -14.10 -5.80 -5.28
C ARG A 26 -13.59 -6.58 -4.08
N ARG A 27 -12.30 -6.94 -4.03
CA ARG A 27 -11.68 -7.61 -2.87
C ARG A 27 -11.77 -6.75 -1.60
N LEU A 28 -11.70 -5.43 -1.75
CA LEU A 28 -11.85 -4.45 -0.67
C LEU A 28 -13.31 -4.08 -0.35
N ASN A 29 -14.30 -4.70 -1.01
CA ASN A 29 -15.71 -4.35 -0.92
C ASN A 29 -15.99 -2.85 -1.16
N LYS A 30 -15.32 -2.27 -2.18
CA LYS A 30 -15.39 -0.86 -2.58
C LYS A 30 -15.69 -0.72 -4.07
N SER A 31 -16.15 0.47 -4.47
CA SER A 31 -16.18 0.83 -5.89
C SER A 31 -14.78 1.16 -6.41
N SER A 32 -14.54 0.95 -7.71
CA SER A 32 -13.27 1.32 -8.36
C SER A 32 -12.97 2.81 -8.21
N GLN A 33 -14.01 3.66 -8.23
CA GLN A 33 -13.87 5.10 -8.01
C GLN A 33 -13.41 5.42 -6.59
N ALA A 34 -13.97 4.75 -5.57
CA ALA A 34 -13.55 4.95 -4.19
C ALA A 34 -12.10 4.50 -3.97
N LEU A 35 -11.69 3.36 -4.55
CA LEU A 35 -10.29 2.92 -4.50
C LEU A 35 -9.36 3.91 -5.22
N ASN A 36 -9.75 4.39 -6.41
CA ASN A 36 -8.96 5.37 -7.16
C ASN A 36 -8.82 6.70 -6.41
N GLN A 37 -9.87 7.18 -5.74
CA GLN A 37 -9.78 8.36 -4.89
C GLN A 37 -8.84 8.15 -3.69
N GLN A 38 -8.82 6.95 -3.12
CA GLN A 38 -7.88 6.62 -2.04
C GLN A 38 -6.43 6.58 -2.52
N LEU A 39 -6.17 6.02 -3.69
CA LEU A 39 -4.84 5.96 -4.28
C LEU A 39 -4.35 7.32 -4.79
N ASN A 40 -5.25 8.26 -5.09
CA ASN A 40 -4.88 9.63 -5.47
C ASN A 40 -4.85 10.61 -4.28
N ASN A 41 -5.04 10.13 -3.05
CA ASN A 41 -4.95 10.97 -1.86
C ASN A 41 -3.49 11.08 -1.42
N ASP A 42 -2.99 12.31 -1.32
CA ASP A 42 -1.62 12.62 -0.88
C ASP A 42 -1.32 12.17 0.57
N ASP A 43 -2.34 11.78 1.35
CA ASP A 43 -2.20 11.29 2.72
C ASP A 43 -2.92 9.94 2.94
N ILE A 44 -2.28 8.85 2.50
CA ILE A 44 -2.78 7.50 2.75
C ILE A 44 -2.42 7.02 4.16
N LYS A 45 -3.44 6.62 4.92
CA LYS A 45 -3.23 6.01 6.25
C LYS A 45 -2.58 4.63 6.11
N VAL A 46 -1.66 4.30 7.02
CA VAL A 46 -0.96 3.00 7.05
C VAL A 46 -1.94 1.83 7.06
N SER A 47 -3.02 1.90 7.87
CA SER A 47 -4.04 0.83 7.88
C SER A 47 -4.69 0.59 6.52
N LYS A 48 -4.90 1.66 5.72
CA LYS A 48 -5.45 1.54 4.37
C LYS A 48 -4.44 1.01 3.37
N LEU A 49 -3.16 1.38 3.53
CA LEU A 49 -2.10 0.77 2.74
C LEU A 49 -2.05 -0.75 2.98
N LEU A 50 -2.08 -1.19 4.24
CA LEU A 50 -2.07 -2.62 4.58
C LEU A 50 -3.28 -3.36 3.98
N GLU A 51 -4.49 -2.80 4.05
CA GLU A 51 -5.67 -3.37 3.40
C GLU A 51 -5.48 -3.57 1.89
N ILE A 52 -4.91 -2.58 1.20
CA ILE A 52 -4.69 -2.64 -0.26
C ILE A 52 -3.64 -3.69 -0.61
N ILE A 53 -2.54 -3.74 0.14
CA ILE A 53 -1.46 -4.73 -0.03
C ILE A 53 -2.01 -6.16 0.13
N GLU A 54 -2.84 -6.40 1.15
CA GLU A 54 -3.51 -7.68 1.37
C GLU A 54 -4.44 -8.04 0.19
N ALA A 55 -5.24 -7.08 -0.28
CA ALA A 55 -6.11 -7.29 -1.44
C ALA A 55 -5.35 -7.58 -2.75
N MET A 56 -4.08 -7.17 -2.82
CA MET A 56 -3.16 -7.48 -3.93
C MET A 56 -2.38 -8.79 -3.71
N HIS A 57 -2.63 -9.51 -2.62
CA HIS A 57 -1.89 -10.71 -2.21
C HIS A 57 -0.38 -10.47 -2.18
N CYS A 58 0.01 -9.35 -1.58
CA CYS A 58 1.41 -8.98 -1.42
C CYS A 58 1.80 -9.00 0.05
N ASP A 59 3.04 -9.40 0.32
CA ASP A 59 3.63 -9.23 1.64
C ASP A 59 4.31 -7.86 1.73
N ILE A 60 4.17 -7.18 2.88
CA ILE A 60 4.89 -5.95 3.17
C ILE A 60 5.77 -6.12 4.40
N THR A 61 7.01 -5.66 4.26
CA THR A 61 7.97 -5.55 5.35
C THR A 61 8.23 -4.07 5.63
N ILE A 62 8.02 -3.64 6.87
CA ILE A 62 8.27 -2.24 7.27
C ILE A 62 9.47 -2.22 8.22
N THR A 63 10.51 -1.47 7.88
CA THR A 63 11.67 -1.25 8.75
C THR A 63 11.67 0.19 9.26
N ILE A 64 11.74 0.35 10.58
CA ILE A 64 11.94 1.64 11.23
C ILE A 64 13.41 1.74 11.64
N THR A 65 14.13 2.73 11.09
CA THR A 65 15.52 3.02 11.48
C THR A 65 15.54 4.18 12.47
N ASP A 66 16.01 3.93 13.70
CA ASP A 66 16.31 4.99 14.66
C ASP A 66 17.51 5.80 14.16
N ARG A 67 17.29 7.09 13.87
CA ARG A 67 18.34 7.95 13.32
C ARG A 67 19.46 8.26 14.30
N ALA A 68 19.18 8.20 15.61
CA ALA A 68 20.16 8.47 16.66
C ALA A 68 21.07 7.26 16.90
N THR A 69 20.48 6.07 17.08
CA THR A 69 21.24 4.85 17.39
C THR A 69 21.63 4.03 16.16
N LYS A 70 21.07 4.35 14.98
CA LYS A 70 21.15 3.56 13.74
C LYS A 70 20.56 2.16 13.85
N LYS A 71 19.86 1.85 14.94
CA LYS A 71 19.22 0.55 15.12
C LYS A 71 17.98 0.42 14.25
N GLU A 72 17.78 -0.76 13.68
CA GLU A 72 16.64 -1.10 12.84
C GLU A 72 15.64 -1.97 13.60
N TYR A 73 14.35 -1.67 13.39
CA TYR A 73 13.23 -2.40 13.96
C TYR A 73 12.38 -2.91 12.80
N LEU A 74 12.35 -4.23 12.65
CA LEU A 74 11.58 -4.91 11.63
C LEU A 74 10.16 -5.15 12.13
N ILE A 75 9.17 -4.67 11.39
CA ILE A 75 7.76 -4.97 11.60
C ILE A 75 7.35 -5.97 10.54
N LYS A 76 6.90 -7.13 10.98
CA LYS A 76 6.29 -8.16 10.14
C LYS A 76 4.79 -8.17 10.40
N GLY A 77 3.97 -8.16 9.35
CA GLY A 77 2.58 -8.58 9.46
C GLY A 77 2.57 -10.09 9.70
N GLU A 78 1.81 -10.55 10.69
CA GLU A 78 1.48 -11.96 10.88
C GLU A 78 0.23 -12.32 10.07
#